data_AF-A0A941CCI9-F1
#
_entry.id   AF-A0A941CCI9-F1
#
_cell.length_a   1.000
_cell.length_b   1.000
_cell.length_c   1.000
_cell.angle_alpha   90.00
_cell.angle_beta   90.00
_cell.angle_gamma   90.00
#
_symmetry.space_group_name_H-M   'P 1'
#
loop_
_entity.id
_entity.type
_entity.pdbx_description
1 polymer ?
#
loop_
_entity_poly.entity_id
_entity_poly.type
_entity_poly.pdbx_seq_one_letter_code
_entity_poly.pdbx_strand_id
1 'polypeptide(L)'
;MKLPKYLLILLLSLPLFQTIQAQEEPVLTPEQALKEGNIEKQFDIVIKKSSRYQEYKVIKQVWINKLKSNTIDTIKTLESKLKTTNLEIAEQKSTITGLQESLAKTNENLANITNEKDSMSFFGASVAKSGYKTIMWSIIGALLALLGFFIFKFKNSNAVTVQAKKALAETEAEFEDHRRRALEREQKVMRKLQDEINKQRKTGAK
;
A
#
# COMPACT_ATOMS: atom_id res chain seq x y z
N MET A 1 -53.20 12.90 -29.10
CA MET A 1 -52.86 12.15 -30.33
C MET A 1 -51.87 11.05 -30.01
N LYS A 2 -52.34 9.80 -29.91
CA LYS A 2 -51.49 8.62 -29.72
C LYS A 2 -51.52 7.83 -31.03
N LEU A 3 -50.48 7.99 -31.85
CA LEU A 3 -50.30 7.13 -33.03
C LEU A 3 -50.07 5.69 -32.54
N PRO A 4 -50.78 4.67 -33.07
CA PRO A 4 -50.62 3.31 -32.62
C PRO A 4 -49.27 2.75 -33.08
N LYS A 5 -48.46 2.27 -32.12
CA LYS A 5 -47.13 1.66 -32.30
C LYS A 5 -47.09 0.50 -33.31
N TYR A 6 -48.25 -0.06 -33.64
CA TYR A 6 -48.40 -1.17 -34.60
C TYR A 6 -48.15 -0.77 -36.06
N LEU A 7 -48.25 0.51 -36.41
CA LEU A 7 -47.95 0.96 -37.78
C LEU A 7 -46.45 0.94 -38.10
N LEU A 8 -45.59 1.00 -37.06
CA LEU A 8 -44.14 0.92 -37.21
C LEU A 8 -43.64 -0.53 -37.35
N ILE A 9 -44.41 -1.51 -36.87
CA ILE A 9 -44.08 -2.94 -36.97
C ILE A 9 -44.40 -3.49 -38.36
N LEU A 10 -45.42 -2.96 -39.04
CA LEU A 10 -45.76 -3.36 -40.41
C LEU A 10 -44.72 -2.89 -41.46
N LEU A 11 -43.96 -1.83 -41.16
CA LEU A 11 -42.93 -1.33 -42.08
C LEU A 11 -41.64 -2.17 -42.06
N LEU A 12 -41.48 -3.07 -41.09
CA LEU A 12 -40.27 -3.89 -40.92
C LEU A 12 -40.34 -5.26 -41.63
N SER A 13 -41.47 -5.59 -42.28
CA SER A 13 -41.68 -6.90 -42.92
C SER A 13 -41.72 -6.87 -44.45
N LEU A 14 -41.23 -5.83 -45.11
CA LEU A 14 -40.97 -5.90 -46.56
C LEU A 14 -39.67 -6.68 -46.80
N PRO A 15 -39.70 -7.86 -47.44
CA PRO A 15 -38.47 -8.45 -47.93
C PRO A 15 -37.95 -7.58 -49.08
N LEU A 16 -36.81 -6.91 -48.86
CA LEU A 16 -35.98 -6.45 -49.97
C LEU A 16 -35.55 -7.70 -50.73
N PHE A 17 -36.08 -7.89 -51.93
CA PHE A 17 -35.55 -8.82 -52.90
C PHE A 17 -34.10 -8.44 -53.20
N GLN A 18 -33.16 -9.11 -52.54
CA GLN A 18 -31.77 -9.12 -52.98
C GLN A 18 -31.72 -9.96 -54.25
N THR A 19 -31.61 -9.28 -55.39
CA THR A 19 -31.15 -9.92 -56.61
C THR A 19 -29.74 -10.42 -56.36
N ILE A 20 -29.61 -11.74 -56.19
CA ILE A 20 -28.34 -12.43 -56.25
C ILE A 20 -27.84 -12.24 -57.68
N GLN A 21 -26.92 -11.30 -57.90
CA GLN A 21 -26.05 -11.38 -59.06
C GLN A 21 -25.11 -12.55 -58.83
N ALA A 22 -25.42 -13.68 -59.44
CA ALA A 22 -24.45 -14.72 -59.69
C ALA A 22 -23.36 -14.09 -60.60
N GLN A 23 -22.20 -13.75 -60.03
CA GLN A 23 -21.02 -13.46 -60.84
C GLN A 23 -20.67 -14.74 -61.59
N GLU A 24 -20.81 -14.72 -62.92
CA GLU A 24 -20.15 -15.69 -63.78
C GLU A 24 -18.65 -15.62 -63.48
N GLU A 25 -18.09 -16.71 -62.96
CA GLU A 25 -16.63 -16.86 -62.90
C GLU A 25 -16.08 -16.61 -64.31
N PRO A 26 -15.04 -15.77 -64.47
CA PRO A 26 -14.39 -15.63 -65.76
C PRO A 26 -13.99 -17.02 -66.21
N VAL A 27 -14.39 -17.40 -67.43
CA VAL A 27 -14.02 -18.67 -68.05
C VAL A 27 -12.53 -18.60 -68.34
N LEU A 28 -11.72 -18.78 -67.30
CA LEU A 28 -10.28 -18.81 -67.37
C LEU A 28 -9.91 -19.98 -68.28
N THR A 29 -9.09 -19.70 -69.28
CA THR A 29 -8.45 -20.77 -70.04
C THR A 29 -7.64 -21.64 -69.06
N PRO A 30 -7.44 -22.95 -69.35
CA PRO A 30 -6.69 -23.84 -68.45
C PRO A 30 -5.31 -23.29 -68.07
N GLU A 31 -4.69 -22.52 -68.97
CA GLU A 31 -3.39 -21.89 -68.81
C GLU A 31 -3.43 -20.64 -67.91
N GLN A 32 -4.52 -19.87 -67.94
CA GLN A 32 -4.72 -18.72 -67.03
C GLN A 32 -5.08 -19.20 -65.61
N ALA A 33 -5.92 -20.22 -65.51
CA ALA A 33 -6.27 -20.80 -64.22
C ALA A 33 -5.08 -21.41 -63.48
N LEU A 34 -4.14 -22.03 -64.21
CA LEU A 34 -2.87 -22.54 -63.67
C LEU A 34 -1.87 -21.44 -63.26
N LYS A 35 -2.15 -20.17 -63.57
CA LYS A 35 -1.34 -19.03 -63.13
C LYS A 35 -1.97 -18.28 -61.96
N GLU A 36 -3.29 -18.16 -61.93
CA GLU A 36 -3.99 -17.22 -61.04
C GLU A 36 -4.97 -17.89 -60.06
N GLY A 37 -5.37 -19.14 -60.30
CA GLY A 37 -6.33 -19.84 -59.44
C GLY A 37 -5.71 -20.37 -58.13
N ASN A 38 -6.52 -20.51 -57.09
CA ASN A 38 -6.20 -21.33 -55.91
C ASN A 38 -5.80 -22.76 -56.37
N ILE A 39 -4.86 -23.41 -55.68
CA ILE A 39 -4.46 -24.80 -55.91
C ILE A 39 -5.66 -25.73 -56.12
N GLU A 40 -6.70 -25.63 -55.28
CA GLU A 40 -7.95 -26.39 -55.45
C GLU A 40 -8.57 -26.18 -56.84
N LYS A 41 -8.76 -24.92 -57.24
CA LYS A 41 -9.28 -24.57 -58.58
C LYS A 41 -8.34 -25.03 -59.70
N GLN A 42 -7.03 -25.02 -59.48
CA GLN A 42 -6.05 -25.53 -60.44
C GLN A 42 -6.20 -27.05 -60.63
N PHE A 43 -6.40 -27.82 -59.55
CA PHE A 43 -6.68 -29.26 -59.61
C PHE A 43 -7.99 -29.54 -60.37
N ASP A 44 -9.07 -28.84 -60.02
CA ASP A 44 -10.37 -29.01 -60.67
C ASP A 44 -10.33 -28.72 -62.16
N ILE A 45 -9.64 -27.66 -62.58
CA ILE A 45 -9.55 -27.26 -63.98
C ILE A 45 -8.69 -28.24 -64.77
N VAL A 46 -7.58 -28.72 -64.21
CA VAL A 46 -6.77 -29.78 -64.85
C VAL A 46 -7.60 -31.03 -65.05
N ILE A 47 -8.36 -31.49 -64.06
CA ILE A 47 -9.19 -32.70 -64.16
C ILE A 47 -10.35 -32.51 -65.16
N LYS A 48 -11.05 -31.37 -65.08
CA LYS A 48 -12.23 -31.07 -65.91
C LYS A 48 -11.87 -30.89 -67.39
N LYS A 49 -10.76 -30.21 -67.69
CA LYS A 49 -10.35 -29.87 -69.07
C LYS A 49 -9.46 -30.92 -69.73
N SER A 50 -9.03 -31.94 -69.00
CA SER A 50 -8.29 -33.07 -69.56
C SER A 50 -9.18 -34.01 -70.37
N SER A 51 -8.65 -34.49 -71.49
CA SER A 51 -9.33 -35.44 -72.38
C SER A 51 -9.56 -36.78 -71.68
N ARG A 52 -10.56 -37.56 -72.13
CA ARG A 52 -10.83 -38.90 -71.61
C ARG A 52 -10.42 -39.94 -72.65
N TYR A 53 -9.74 -41.00 -72.22
CA TYR A 53 -9.46 -42.18 -73.02
C TYR A 53 -9.89 -43.41 -72.23
N GLN A 54 -10.94 -44.09 -72.69
CA GLN A 54 -11.62 -45.15 -71.94
C GLN A 54 -12.03 -44.65 -70.53
N GLU A 55 -11.57 -45.33 -69.48
CA GLU A 55 -11.82 -44.97 -68.08
C GLU A 55 -10.80 -43.95 -67.53
N TYR A 56 -9.77 -43.60 -68.31
CA TYR A 56 -8.66 -42.75 -67.87
C TYR A 56 -8.81 -41.29 -68.32
N LYS A 57 -8.18 -40.38 -67.56
CA LYS A 57 -8.01 -38.97 -67.93
C LYS A 57 -6.61 -38.74 -68.51
N VAL A 58 -6.56 -38.20 -69.72
CA VAL A 58 -5.32 -37.83 -70.43
C VAL A 58 -5.01 -36.37 -70.14
N ILE A 59 -4.03 -36.15 -69.26
CA ILE A 59 -3.61 -34.83 -68.82
C ILE A 59 -2.36 -34.41 -69.61
N LYS A 60 -2.31 -33.17 -70.08
CA LYS A 60 -1.10 -32.62 -70.71
C LYS A 60 0.04 -32.58 -69.70
N GLN A 61 1.23 -33.05 -70.09
CA GLN A 61 2.43 -33.05 -69.23
C GLN A 61 2.77 -31.65 -68.71
N VAL A 62 2.59 -30.60 -69.53
CA VAL A 62 2.83 -29.21 -69.13
C VAL A 62 1.93 -28.78 -67.96
N TRP A 63 0.65 -29.20 -67.98
CA TRP A 63 -0.32 -28.83 -66.95
C TRP A 63 -0.03 -29.52 -65.62
N ILE A 64 0.27 -30.82 -65.64
CA ILE A 64 0.59 -31.55 -64.41
C ILE A 64 1.93 -31.10 -63.81
N ASN A 65 2.94 -30.81 -64.64
CA ASN A 65 4.21 -30.27 -64.17
C ASN A 65 4.05 -28.88 -63.56
N LYS A 66 3.21 -28.02 -64.17
CA LYS A 66 2.92 -26.68 -63.62
C LYS A 66 2.14 -26.76 -62.31
N LEU A 67 1.11 -27.60 -62.24
CA LEU A 67 0.34 -27.86 -61.02
C LEU A 67 1.23 -28.37 -59.89
N LYS A 68 2.13 -29.32 -60.19
CA LYS A 68 3.13 -29.83 -59.24
C LYS A 68 4.03 -28.70 -58.73
N SER A 69 4.57 -27.86 -59.61
CA SER A 69 5.41 -26.73 -59.21
C SER A 69 4.66 -25.77 -58.28
N ASN A 70 3.47 -25.34 -58.68
CA ASN A 70 2.67 -24.40 -57.89
C ASN A 70 2.29 -24.98 -56.51
N THR A 71 2.00 -26.28 -56.44
CA THR A 71 1.70 -26.98 -55.19
C THR A 71 2.93 -27.02 -54.27
N ILE A 72 4.10 -27.36 -54.81
CA ILE A 72 5.36 -27.36 -54.06
C ILE A 72 5.70 -25.95 -53.55
N ASP A 73 5.52 -24.92 -54.38
CA ASP A 73 5.76 -23.53 -53.99
C ASP A 73 4.80 -23.08 -52.88
N THR A 74 3.53 -23.49 -52.95
CA THR A 74 2.55 -23.24 -51.88
C THR A 74 2.94 -23.94 -50.57
N ILE A 75 3.39 -25.20 -50.64
CA ILE A 75 3.86 -25.93 -49.44
C ILE A 75 5.09 -25.24 -48.84
N LYS A 76 6.09 -24.88 -49.66
CA LYS A 76 7.30 -24.18 -49.20
C LYS A 76 6.99 -22.83 -48.56
N THR A 77 6.05 -22.08 -49.13
CA THR A 77 5.63 -20.80 -48.55
C THR A 77 4.90 -20.98 -47.23
N LEU A 78 4.06 -22.02 -47.09
CA LEU A 78 3.44 -22.38 -45.81
C LEU A 78 4.48 -22.81 -44.77
N GLU A 79 5.42 -23.68 -45.13
CA GLU A 79 6.51 -24.10 -44.24
C GLU A 79 7.36 -22.92 -43.77
N SER A 80 7.68 -21.99 -44.68
CA SER A 80 8.41 -20.76 -44.36
C SER A 80 7.62 -19.87 -43.39
N LYS A 81 6.33 -19.65 -43.64
CA LYS A 81 5.45 -18.89 -42.73
C LYS A 81 5.36 -19.56 -41.35
N LEU A 82 5.19 -20.88 -41.30
CA LEU A 82 5.12 -21.64 -40.05
C LEU A 82 6.43 -21.51 -39.27
N LYS A 83 7.58 -21.58 -39.94
CA LYS A 83 8.88 -21.34 -39.32
C LYS A 83 8.99 -19.92 -38.75
N THR A 84 8.60 -18.90 -39.49
CA THR A 84 8.61 -17.50 -39.02
C THR A 84 7.68 -17.30 -37.82
N THR A 85 6.44 -17.79 -37.89
CA THR A 85 5.49 -17.71 -36.77
C THR A 85 6.00 -18.45 -35.53
N ASN A 86 6.64 -19.60 -35.68
CA ASN A 86 7.25 -20.31 -34.54
C ASN A 86 8.40 -19.52 -33.90
N LEU A 87 9.20 -18.80 -34.71
CA LEU A 87 10.24 -17.91 -34.20
C LEU A 87 9.64 -16.73 -33.43
N GLU A 88 8.59 -16.10 -33.98
CA GLU A 88 7.86 -15.01 -33.31
C GLU A 88 7.23 -15.49 -31.99
N ILE A 89 6.64 -16.70 -31.97
CA ILE A 89 6.09 -17.30 -30.74
C ILE A 89 7.19 -17.52 -29.70
N ALA A 90 8.37 -18.00 -30.12
CA ALA A 90 9.50 -18.20 -29.21
C ALA A 90 10.00 -16.86 -28.63
N GLU A 91 10.08 -15.82 -29.45
CA GLU A 91 10.47 -14.46 -29.03
C GLU A 91 9.43 -13.84 -28.09
N GLN A 92 8.14 -13.95 -28.41
CA GLN A 92 7.05 -13.51 -27.55
C GLN A 92 7.07 -14.25 -26.21
N LYS A 93 7.30 -15.56 -26.21
CA LYS A 93 7.40 -16.35 -24.97
C LYS A 93 8.56 -15.87 -24.11
N SER A 94 9.73 -15.62 -24.71
CA SER A 94 10.90 -15.05 -24.03
C SER A 94 10.60 -13.68 -23.42
N THR A 95 9.91 -12.82 -24.17
CA THR A 95 9.49 -11.49 -23.71
C THR A 95 8.50 -11.59 -22.54
N ILE A 96 7.52 -12.49 -22.61
CA ILE A 96 6.56 -12.73 -21.54
C ILE A 96 7.27 -13.20 -20.27
N THR A 97 8.21 -14.16 -20.39
CA THR A 97 8.98 -14.61 -19.23
C THR A 97 9.81 -13.48 -18.62
N GLY A 98 10.47 -12.65 -19.43
CA GLY A 98 11.22 -11.49 -18.94
C GLY A 98 10.35 -10.41 -18.29
N LEU A 99 9.14 -10.18 -18.82
CA LEU A 99 8.15 -9.28 -18.22
C LEU A 99 7.61 -9.83 -16.90
N GLN A 100 7.36 -11.14 -16.81
CA GLN A 100 6.93 -11.79 -15.57
C GLN A 100 8.01 -11.72 -14.48
N GLU A 101 9.27 -11.95 -14.84
CA GLU A 101 10.41 -11.80 -13.92
C GLU A 101 10.56 -10.35 -13.45
N SER A 102 10.43 -9.38 -14.36
CA SER A 102 10.50 -7.96 -14.04
C SER A 102 9.35 -7.55 -13.11
N LEU A 103 8.13 -8.04 -13.36
CA LEU A 103 6.96 -7.78 -12.54
C LEU A 103 7.11 -8.39 -11.14
N ALA A 104 7.62 -9.63 -11.05
CA ALA A 104 7.92 -10.28 -9.78
C ALA A 104 8.94 -9.46 -8.97
N LYS A 105 10.03 -9.03 -9.61
CA LYS A 105 11.07 -8.19 -8.99
C LYS A 105 10.52 -6.84 -8.55
N THR A 106 9.68 -6.20 -9.35
CA THR A 106 9.04 -4.92 -8.99
C THR A 106 8.09 -5.08 -7.81
N ASN A 107 7.30 -6.16 -7.75
CA ASN A 107 6.42 -6.44 -6.63
C ASN A 107 7.21 -6.72 -5.34
N GLU A 108 8.29 -7.48 -5.43
CA GLU A 108 9.19 -7.73 -4.30
C GLU A 108 9.83 -6.43 -3.79
N ASN A 109 10.34 -5.60 -4.71
CA ASN A 109 10.86 -4.28 -4.37
C ASN A 109 9.80 -3.38 -3.74
N LEU A 110 8.56 -3.41 -4.24
CA LEU A 110 7.46 -2.64 -3.68
C LEU A 110 7.15 -3.12 -2.26
N ALA A 111 7.08 -4.43 -2.02
CA ALA A 111 6.89 -4.99 -0.69
C ALA A 111 8.02 -4.60 0.27
N ASN A 112 9.27 -4.65 -0.19
CA ASN A 112 10.44 -4.25 0.59
C ASN A 112 10.42 -2.75 0.91
N ILE A 113 10.12 -1.89 -0.06
CA ILE A 113 10.01 -0.44 0.13
C ILE A 113 8.85 -0.11 1.08
N THR A 114 7.70 -0.77 0.94
CA THR A 114 6.56 -0.59 1.85
C THR A 114 6.96 -0.96 3.28
N ASN A 115 7.61 -2.11 3.47
CA ASN A 115 8.12 -2.52 4.78
C ASN A 115 9.13 -1.53 5.35
N GLU A 116 10.05 -1.03 4.52
CA GLU A 116 11.05 -0.05 4.94
C GLU A 116 10.40 1.29 5.32
N LYS A 117 9.47 1.81 4.49
CA LYS A 117 8.71 3.06 4.73
C LYS A 117 7.83 3.00 5.98
N ASP A 118 7.22 1.86 6.22
CA ASP A 118 6.36 1.63 7.39
C ASP A 118 7.16 1.27 8.64
N SER A 119 8.48 1.15 8.52
CA SER A 119 9.38 0.94 9.64
C SER A 119 10.23 2.18 9.95
N MET A 120 10.63 2.32 11.21
CA MET A 120 11.59 3.32 11.68
C MET A 120 12.57 2.62 12.62
N SER A 121 13.84 3.01 12.57
CA SER A 121 14.84 2.50 13.50
C SER A 121 14.64 3.13 14.88
N PHE A 122 14.44 2.29 15.90
CA PHE A 122 14.34 2.69 17.30
C PHE A 122 15.28 1.80 18.12
N PHE A 123 16.30 2.40 18.75
CA PHE A 123 17.38 1.69 19.46
C PHE A 123 18.07 0.58 18.64
N GLY A 124 18.23 0.79 17.33
CA GLY A 124 18.88 -0.17 16.43
C GLY A 124 17.98 -1.33 15.96
N ALA A 125 16.74 -1.40 16.45
CA ALA A 125 15.73 -2.33 15.96
C ALA A 125 14.74 -1.63 15.02
N SER A 126 14.26 -2.35 14.00
CA SER A 126 13.23 -1.85 13.09
C SER A 126 11.85 -1.99 13.75
N VAL A 127 11.15 -0.87 13.96
CA VAL A 127 9.83 -0.82 14.59
C VAL A 127 8.84 -0.19 13.62
N ALA A 128 7.64 -0.77 13.51
CA ALA A 128 6.58 -0.18 12.69
C ALA A 128 6.28 1.27 13.13
N LYS A 129 6.00 2.17 12.19
CA LYS A 129 5.74 3.60 12.44
C LYS A 129 4.61 3.83 13.44
N SER A 130 3.60 2.95 13.43
CA SER A 130 2.53 2.94 14.44
C SER A 130 3.07 2.59 15.83
N GLY A 131 3.89 1.53 15.93
CA GLY A 131 4.57 1.15 17.17
C GLY A 131 5.47 2.27 17.71
N TYR A 132 6.24 2.93 16.84
CA TYR A 132 7.06 4.08 17.22
C TYR A 132 6.21 5.20 17.83
N LYS A 133 5.09 5.58 17.19
CA LYS A 133 4.19 6.62 17.71
C LYS A 133 3.63 6.23 19.08
N THR A 134 3.21 4.98 19.25
CA THR A 134 2.70 4.47 20.53
C THR A 134 3.76 4.50 21.62
N ILE A 135 4.98 4.06 21.34
CA ILE A 135 6.11 4.09 22.29
C ILE A 135 6.43 5.53 22.68
N MET A 136 6.52 6.46 21.71
CA MET A 136 6.79 7.87 21.99
C MET A 136 5.73 8.50 22.89
N TRP A 137 4.45 8.29 22.60
CA TRP A 137 3.36 8.81 23.44
C TRP A 137 3.32 8.14 24.81
N SER A 138 3.69 6.85 24.91
CA SER A 138 3.83 6.16 26.19
C SER A 138 4.94 6.76 27.05
N ILE A 139 6.09 7.08 26.46
CA ILE A 139 7.21 7.72 27.17
C ILE A 139 6.80 9.12 27.65
N ILE A 140 6.17 9.91 26.77
CA ILE A 140 5.65 11.23 27.12
C ILE A 140 4.63 11.13 28.27
N GLY A 141 3.69 10.19 28.17
CA GLY A 141 2.68 9.94 29.22
C GLY A 141 3.31 9.53 30.55
N ALA A 142 4.29 8.64 30.54
CA ALA A 142 5.00 8.21 31.74
C ALA A 142 5.78 9.36 32.40
N LEU A 143 6.46 10.18 31.62
CA LEU A 143 7.17 11.36 32.11
C LEU A 143 6.21 12.39 32.71
N LEU A 144 5.06 12.65 32.07
CA LEU A 144 4.04 13.53 32.59
C LEU A 144 3.42 13.01 33.89
N ALA A 145 3.18 11.70 33.99
CA ALA A 145 2.68 11.07 35.21
C ALA A 145 3.69 11.18 36.35
N LEU A 146 4.97 10.92 36.09
CA LEU A 146 6.05 11.10 37.07
C LEU A 146 6.18 12.56 37.51
N LEU A 147 6.12 13.51 36.57
CA LEU A 147 6.17 14.93 36.89
C LEU A 147 5.00 15.34 37.79
N GLY A 148 3.78 14.91 37.45
CA GLY A 148 2.59 15.14 38.27
C GLY A 148 2.74 14.55 39.68
N PHE A 149 3.27 13.33 39.79
CA PHE A 149 3.56 12.67 41.06
C PHE A 149 4.60 13.45 41.88
N PHE A 150 5.69 13.92 41.26
CA PHE A 150 6.70 14.74 41.92
C PHE A 150 6.14 16.06 42.44
N ILE A 151 5.36 16.77 41.63
CA ILE A 151 4.72 18.03 42.05
C ILE A 151 3.79 17.78 43.23
N PHE A 152 2.98 16.72 43.19
CA PHE A 152 2.09 16.35 44.29
C PHE A 152 2.86 16.08 45.59
N LYS A 153 3.91 15.23 45.52
CA LYS A 153 4.76 14.91 46.67
C LYS A 153 5.50 16.15 47.21
N PHE A 154 6.01 16.99 46.32
CA PHE A 154 6.71 18.22 46.68
C PHE A 154 5.79 19.21 47.40
N LYS A 155 4.56 19.43 46.90
CA LYS A 155 3.59 20.31 47.55
C LYS A 155 3.23 19.83 48.96
N ASN A 156 3.00 18.52 49.13
CA ASN A 156 2.70 17.95 50.44
C ASN A 156 3.88 18.12 51.42
N SER A 157 5.10 17.82 50.97
CA SER A 157 6.30 18.00 51.80
C SER A 157 6.53 19.46 52.16
N ASN A 158 6.32 20.38 51.22
CA ASN A 158 6.52 21.80 51.47
C ASN A 158 5.50 22.34 52.49
N ALA A 159 4.24 21.89 52.45
CA ALA A 159 3.24 22.27 53.44
C ALA A 159 3.65 21.87 54.86
N VAL A 160 4.15 20.63 55.03
CA VAL A 160 4.66 20.15 56.33
C VAL A 160 5.87 20.97 56.79
N THR A 161 6.82 21.26 55.90
CA THR A 161 7.99 22.08 56.24
C THR A 161 7.59 23.50 56.67
N VAL A 162 6.62 24.11 56.01
CA VAL A 162 6.11 25.44 56.40
C VAL A 162 5.42 25.39 57.76
N GLN A 163 4.61 24.36 58.03
CA GLN A 163 3.98 24.17 59.33
C GLN A 163 5.01 23.94 60.45
N ALA A 164 6.03 23.12 60.20
CA ALA A 164 7.10 22.86 61.17
C ALA A 164 7.92 24.14 61.46
N LYS A 165 8.24 24.93 60.44
CA LYS A 165 8.90 26.24 60.62
C LYS A 165 8.04 27.22 61.43
N LYS A 166 6.72 27.23 61.19
CA LYS A 166 5.79 28.07 61.95
C LYS A 166 5.71 27.63 63.41
N ALA A 167 5.56 26.33 63.66
CA ALA A 167 5.52 25.77 65.01
C ALA A 167 6.83 26.05 65.77
N LEU A 168 7.99 25.92 65.09
CA LEU A 168 9.28 26.27 65.67
C LEU A 168 9.32 27.74 66.11
N ALA A 169 8.92 28.67 65.21
CA ALA A 169 8.89 30.10 65.51
C ALA A 169 7.94 30.44 66.68
N GLU A 170 6.77 29.78 66.76
CA GLU A 170 5.84 29.93 67.89
C GLU A 170 6.45 29.42 69.19
N THR A 171 7.09 28.26 69.19
CA THR A 171 7.74 27.70 70.40
C THR A 171 8.95 28.53 70.86
N GLU A 172 9.73 29.08 69.93
CA GLU A 172 10.84 29.98 70.26
C GLU A 172 10.33 31.27 70.89
N ALA A 173 9.25 31.85 70.36
CA ALA A 173 8.61 33.03 70.93
C ALA A 173 8.06 32.75 72.35
N GLU A 174 7.37 31.62 72.55
CA GLU A 174 6.88 31.21 73.86
C GLU A 174 8.01 30.95 74.86
N PHE A 175 9.11 30.37 74.39
CA PHE A 175 10.29 30.10 75.22
C PHE A 175 10.97 31.39 75.66
N GLU A 176 11.17 32.35 74.77
CA GLU A 176 11.71 33.68 75.10
C GLU A 176 10.78 34.44 76.06
N ASP A 177 9.46 34.39 75.85
CA ASP A 177 8.49 34.98 76.78
C ASP A 177 8.49 34.29 78.15
N HIS A 178 8.65 32.97 78.19
CA HIS A 178 8.80 32.23 79.44
C HIS A 178 10.10 32.62 80.15
N ARG A 179 11.22 32.70 79.42
CA ARG A 179 12.52 33.12 79.93
C ARG A 179 12.46 34.53 80.52
N ARG A 180 11.82 35.47 79.80
CA ARG A 180 11.60 36.84 80.29
C ARG A 180 10.79 36.85 81.58
N ARG A 181 9.66 36.13 81.63
CA ARG A 181 8.82 36.02 82.83
C ARG A 181 9.56 35.35 84.00
N ALA A 182 10.39 34.33 83.74
CA ALA A 182 11.22 33.70 84.75
C ALA A 182 12.24 34.68 85.35
N LEU A 183 12.97 35.42 84.50
CA LEU A 183 13.90 36.46 84.95
C LEU A 183 13.20 37.55 85.76
N GLU A 184 12.04 38.04 85.31
CA GLU A 184 11.26 39.03 86.06
C GLU A 184 10.80 38.50 87.43
N ARG A 185 10.43 37.22 87.52
CA ARG A 185 10.10 36.57 88.81
C ARG A 185 11.31 36.48 89.72
N GLU A 186 12.45 36.01 89.22
CA GLU A 186 13.69 35.93 90.00
C GLU A 186 14.13 37.30 90.49
N GLN A 187 14.14 38.31 89.63
CA GLN A 187 14.46 39.69 90.01
C GLN A 187 13.52 40.21 91.11
N LYS A 188 12.21 39.94 91.01
CA LYS A 188 11.25 40.33 92.06
C LYS A 188 11.50 39.58 93.37
N VAL A 189 11.81 38.27 93.32
CA VAL A 189 12.12 37.46 94.50
C VAL A 189 13.40 37.95 95.17
N MET A 190 14.47 38.22 94.41
CA MET A 190 15.73 38.75 94.94
C MET A 190 15.55 40.13 95.57
N ARG A 191 14.75 41.02 94.96
CA ARG A 191 14.39 42.31 95.58
C ARG A 191 13.66 42.13 96.91
N LYS A 192 12.63 41.27 96.95
CA LYS A 192 11.90 40.95 98.19
C LYS A 192 12.82 40.36 99.27
N LEU A 193 13.73 39.47 98.89
CA LEU A 193 14.71 38.88 99.83
C LEU A 193 15.65 39.95 100.40
N GLN A 194 16.17 40.84 99.54
CA GLN A 194 17.00 41.96 99.97
C GLN A 194 16.25 42.89 100.94
N ASP A 195 14.98 43.19 100.64
CA ASP A 195 14.12 44.01 101.50
C ASP A 195 13.90 43.34 102.87
N GLU A 196 13.67 42.03 102.92
CA GLU A 196 13.54 41.27 104.18
C GLU A 196 14.86 41.22 104.96
N ILE A 197 16.02 41.03 104.32
CA ILE A 197 17.34 41.09 104.98
C ILE A 197 17.57 42.49 105.57
N ASN A 198 17.30 43.55 104.80
CA ASN A 198 17.44 44.93 105.25
C ASN A 198 16.53 45.25 106.44
N LYS A 199 15.31 44.69 106.43
CA LYS A 199 14.35 44.81 107.54
C LYS A 199 14.86 44.10 108.79
N GLN A 200 15.32 42.86 108.69
CA GLN A 200 15.90 42.11 109.82
C GLN A 200 17.15 42.80 110.40
N ARG A 201 18.04 43.35 109.56
CA ARG A 201 19.23 44.08 110.00
C ARG A 201 18.90 45.34 110.80
N LYS A 202 17.79 46.02 110.48
CA LYS A 202 17.28 47.17 111.27
C LYS A 202 16.69 46.74 112.61
N THR A 203 16.08 45.55 112.69
CA THR A 203 15.46 45.04 113.91
C THR A 203 16.49 44.42 114.88
N GLY A 204 17.56 43.80 114.38
CA GLY A 204 18.64 43.21 115.19
C GLY A 204 19.73 44.19 115.67
N ALA A 205 19.60 45.48 115.37
CA ALA A 205 20.54 46.54 115.78
C ALA A 205 20.06 47.32 117.02
N LYS A 206 19.34 46.66 117.94
CA LYS A 206 18.95 47.19 119.25
C LYS A 206 19.64 46.42 120.37
#